data_AF-A0A175W8X0-F1
#
_entry.id   AF-A0A175W8X0-F1
#
_cell.length_a   1.000
_cell.length_b   1.000
_cell.length_c   1.000
_cell.angle_alpha   90.00
_cell.angle_beta   90.00
_cell.angle_gamma   90.00
#
_symmetry.space_group_name_H-M   'P 1'
#
loop_
_entity.id
_entity.type
_entity.pdbx_description
1 polymer ?
#
loop_
_entity_poly.entity_id
_entity_poly.type
_entity_poly.pdbx_seq_one_letter_code
_entity_poly.pdbx_strand_id
1 'polypeptide(L)'
;MSEGEVEVPSGSYEVLPKEVLAEVGSVKLFNRWSYEDVEIRDISLTDYIQIRSPVYIPHSAGRYAAKRFRKANCPIIERLTNSLMMHGRNNGKKLMAVRIVAHAFEIIHLMTDQNPIQIAVDAIVNCGPREDSTRIGSAGTVRRQAVDVSPLRRVNQAIALLTTGAREASFRNVKSIAECLAEELINAAKGSSNSYAIKKKDELERVAKSNR
;
A
#
# COMPACT_ATOMS: atom_id res chain seq x y z
N MET A 1 -38.61 -53.60 28.34
CA MET A 1 -37.15 -53.42 28.47
C MET A 1 -36.86 -52.03 27.94
N SER A 2 -36.71 -51.05 28.84
CA SER A 2 -36.52 -49.65 28.48
C SER A 2 -35.12 -49.46 27.90
N GLU A 3 -35.05 -49.19 26.60
CA GLU A 3 -33.84 -48.78 25.90
C GLU A 3 -33.42 -47.41 26.47
N GLY A 4 -32.31 -47.41 27.22
CA GLY A 4 -31.71 -46.20 27.71
C GLY A 4 -31.07 -45.44 26.55
N GLU A 5 -31.65 -44.30 26.20
CA GLU A 5 -31.02 -43.33 25.31
C GLU A 5 -29.72 -42.84 25.96
N VAL A 6 -28.59 -43.18 25.34
CA VAL A 6 -27.28 -42.68 25.72
C VAL A 6 -27.19 -41.23 25.26
N GLU A 7 -27.41 -40.29 26.17
CA GLU A 7 -27.13 -38.87 25.94
C GLU A 7 -25.63 -38.69 25.69
N VAL A 8 -25.26 -38.48 24.43
CA VAL A 8 -23.92 -38.04 24.05
C VAL A 8 -23.75 -36.61 24.57
N PRO A 9 -22.75 -36.32 25.43
CA PRO A 9 -22.54 -34.96 25.89
C PRO A 9 -22.19 -34.11 24.68
N SER A 10 -23.05 -33.16 24.36
CA SER A 10 -22.79 -32.11 23.37
C SER A 10 -21.66 -31.24 23.92
N GLY A 11 -20.43 -31.68 23.68
CA GLY A 11 -19.23 -30.89 23.94
C GLY A 11 -19.43 -29.52 23.31
N SER A 12 -19.19 -28.47 24.10
CA SER A 12 -19.29 -27.08 23.68
C SER A 12 -18.29 -26.80 22.55
N TYR A 13 -18.66 -27.14 21.32
CA TYR A 13 -17.92 -26.69 20.15
C TYR A 13 -18.04 -25.17 20.13
N GLU A 14 -16.91 -24.47 20.15
CA GLU A 14 -16.90 -23.01 19.96
C GLU A 14 -17.48 -22.70 18.57
N VAL A 15 -18.70 -22.16 18.56
CA VAL A 15 -19.38 -21.76 17.32
C VAL A 15 -18.66 -20.53 16.79
N LEU A 16 -17.93 -20.70 15.68
CA LEU A 16 -17.29 -19.58 14.99
C LEU A 16 -18.35 -18.58 14.49
N PRO A 17 -18.06 -17.27 14.48
CA PRO A 17 -18.97 -16.28 13.92
C PRO A 17 -19.34 -16.62 12.47
N LYS A 18 -20.62 -16.45 12.11
CA LYS A 18 -21.16 -16.79 10.78
C LYS A 18 -20.38 -16.12 9.63
N GLU A 19 -19.93 -14.89 9.84
CA GLU A 19 -19.12 -14.13 8.87
C GLU A 19 -17.77 -14.80 8.60
N VAL A 20 -17.12 -15.31 9.65
CA VAL A 20 -15.84 -16.02 9.53
C VAL A 20 -16.06 -17.34 8.80
N LEU A 21 -17.11 -18.10 9.17
CA LEU A 21 -17.48 -19.36 8.53
C LEU A 21 -17.77 -19.22 7.04
N ALA A 22 -18.47 -18.16 6.64
CA ALA A 22 -18.78 -17.88 5.24
C ALA A 22 -17.53 -17.61 4.39
N GLU A 23 -16.49 -17.05 5.01
CA GLU A 23 -15.24 -16.69 4.34
C GLU A 23 -14.14 -17.75 4.50
N VAL A 24 -14.42 -18.88 5.17
CA VAL A 24 -13.44 -19.98 5.30
C VAL A 24 -13.06 -20.51 3.92
N GLY A 25 -11.79 -20.33 3.56
CA GLY A 25 -11.22 -20.78 2.29
C GLY A 25 -10.94 -19.66 1.29
N SER A 26 -11.53 -18.47 1.49
CA SER A 26 -11.25 -17.29 0.66
C SER A 26 -10.35 -16.30 1.42
N VAL A 27 -9.20 -15.95 0.84
CA VAL A 27 -8.25 -15.02 1.49
C VAL A 27 -8.53 -13.60 0.99
N LYS A 28 -9.32 -12.86 1.75
CA LYS A 28 -9.62 -11.44 1.49
C LYS A 28 -8.87 -10.53 2.47
N LEU A 29 -8.38 -9.40 1.98
CA LEU A 29 -7.77 -8.38 2.84
C LEU A 29 -8.83 -7.78 3.76
N PHE A 30 -8.51 -7.71 5.06
CA PHE A 30 -9.42 -7.30 6.13
C PHE A 30 -10.74 -8.08 6.15
N ASN A 31 -10.74 -9.32 5.63
CA ASN A 31 -11.93 -10.17 5.44
C ASN A 31 -13.04 -9.54 4.56
N ARG A 32 -12.71 -8.51 3.77
CA ARG A 32 -13.69 -7.78 2.94
C ARG A 32 -13.27 -7.65 1.48
N TRP A 33 -12.00 -7.35 1.22
CA TRP A 33 -11.52 -7.02 -0.12
C TRP A 33 -10.85 -8.20 -0.82
N SER A 34 -11.36 -8.60 -1.98
CA SER A 34 -10.77 -9.66 -2.81
C SER A 34 -9.48 -9.19 -3.51
N TYR A 35 -8.55 -10.10 -3.75
CA TYR A 35 -7.34 -9.88 -4.55
C TYR A 35 -7.49 -10.29 -6.02
N GLU A 36 -8.56 -10.99 -6.38
CA GLU A 36 -8.72 -11.66 -7.69
C GLU A 36 -8.83 -10.66 -8.85
N ASP A 37 -9.59 -9.58 -8.66
CA ASP A 37 -9.87 -8.59 -9.72
C ASP A 37 -8.80 -7.49 -9.83
N VAL A 38 -7.64 -7.66 -9.17
CA VAL A 38 -6.63 -6.60 -9.09
C VAL A 38 -5.61 -6.74 -10.21
N GLU A 39 -5.69 -5.85 -11.20
CA GLU A 39 -4.81 -5.82 -12.36
C GLU A 39 -3.77 -4.70 -12.28
N ILE A 40 -2.55 -4.98 -12.77
CA ILE A 40 -1.47 -4.00 -12.85
C ILE A 40 -1.36 -3.53 -14.30
N ARG A 41 -1.71 -2.26 -14.56
CA ARG A 41 -1.70 -1.69 -15.93
C ARG A 41 -0.29 -1.56 -16.54
N ASP A 42 0.74 -1.35 -15.72
CA ASP A 42 2.13 -1.20 -16.17
C ASP A 42 2.91 -2.53 -16.04
N ILE A 43 3.21 -3.12 -17.20
CA ILE A 43 3.96 -4.39 -17.33
C ILE A 43 5.29 -4.36 -16.57
N SER A 44 5.95 -3.19 -16.52
CA SER A 44 7.28 -3.06 -15.89
C SER A 44 7.24 -3.11 -14.36
N LEU A 45 6.05 -2.98 -13.75
CA LEU A 45 5.86 -3.01 -12.30
C LEU A 45 5.27 -4.33 -11.80
N THR A 46 4.79 -5.20 -12.69
CA THR A 46 4.12 -6.47 -12.36
C THR A 46 4.90 -7.33 -11.38
N ASP A 47 6.22 -7.46 -11.56
CA ASP A 47 7.07 -8.28 -10.68
C ASP A 47 7.48 -7.58 -9.37
N TYR A 48 7.23 -6.27 -9.26
CA TYR A 48 7.65 -5.43 -8.13
C TYR A 48 6.50 -5.02 -7.20
N ILE A 49 5.27 -5.35 -7.59
CA ILE A 49 4.04 -5.15 -6.81
C ILE A 49 3.44 -6.52 -6.51
N GLN A 50 3.58 -6.98 -5.25
CA GLN A 50 3.07 -8.28 -4.85
C GLN A 50 1.58 -8.24 -4.51
N ILE A 51 0.79 -8.92 -5.35
CA ILE A 51 -0.67 -9.11 -5.21
C ILE A 51 -1.02 -10.61 -5.16
N ARG A 52 -0.23 -11.45 -5.83
CA ARG A 52 -0.46 -12.90 -6.00
C ARG A 52 -0.44 -13.72 -4.69
N SER A 53 0.08 -13.15 -3.61
CA SER A 53 0.07 -13.78 -2.29
C SER A 53 -0.92 -13.01 -1.40
N PRO A 54 -2.20 -13.43 -1.37
CA PRO A 54 -3.22 -12.74 -0.61
C PRO A 54 -2.94 -12.88 0.89
N VAL A 55 -3.23 -11.83 1.65
CA VAL A 55 -3.08 -11.80 3.12
C VAL A 55 -4.34 -11.22 3.75
N TYR A 56 -4.76 -11.80 4.89
CA TYR A 56 -5.88 -11.28 5.68
C TYR A 56 -5.58 -9.92 6.29
N ILE A 57 -4.36 -9.73 6.81
CA ILE A 57 -3.93 -8.50 7.48
C ILE A 57 -2.51 -8.17 6.99
N PRO A 58 -2.18 -6.89 6.70
CA PRO A 58 -0.85 -6.46 6.25
C PRO A 58 0.16 -6.38 7.42
N HIS A 59 0.21 -7.43 8.24
CA HIS A 59 1.08 -7.55 9.40
C HIS A 59 1.86 -8.87 9.36
N SER A 60 2.68 -9.04 8.32
CA SER A 60 3.62 -10.15 8.25
C SER A 60 4.89 -9.80 9.02
N ALA A 61 5.45 -10.75 9.76
CA ALA A 61 6.78 -10.62 10.37
C ALA A 61 7.88 -11.07 9.38
N GLY A 62 7.70 -10.76 8.08
CA GLY A 62 8.55 -11.27 7.01
C GLY A 62 9.94 -10.62 6.98
N ARG A 63 11.00 -11.43 6.83
CA ARG A 63 12.40 -10.96 6.72
C ARG A 63 12.73 -10.50 5.30
N TYR A 64 12.05 -9.46 4.83
CA TYR A 64 12.18 -8.96 3.46
C TYR A 64 13.47 -8.19 3.19
N ALA A 65 14.12 -7.64 4.22
CA ALA A 65 15.37 -6.89 4.10
C ALA A 65 16.63 -7.76 3.98
N ALA A 66 16.54 -9.07 4.23
CA ALA A 66 17.70 -9.95 4.29
C ALA A 66 18.38 -10.21 2.92
N LYS A 67 17.68 -9.97 1.80
CA LYS A 67 18.24 -10.06 0.44
C LYS A 67 17.79 -8.87 -0.40
N ARG A 68 18.65 -8.39 -1.30
CA ARG A 68 18.49 -7.14 -2.10
C ARG A 68 17.10 -6.93 -2.70
N PHE A 69 16.54 -7.93 -3.37
CA PHE A 69 15.25 -7.83 -4.09
C PHE A 69 14.07 -8.52 -3.38
N ARG A 70 14.30 -9.15 -2.21
CA ARG A 70 13.22 -9.85 -1.48
C ARG A 70 12.12 -8.89 -0.99
N LYS A 71 12.42 -7.59 -0.89
CA LYS A 71 11.44 -6.52 -0.65
C LYS A 71 10.31 -6.48 -1.70
N ALA A 72 10.56 -6.89 -2.94
CA ALA A 72 9.53 -6.93 -3.99
C ALA A 72 8.41 -7.92 -3.65
N ASN A 73 8.74 -9.05 -3.00
CA ASN A 73 7.81 -10.10 -2.60
C ASN A 73 6.96 -9.73 -1.36
N CYS A 74 7.21 -8.57 -0.74
CA CYS A 74 6.40 -8.12 0.39
C CYS A 74 5.06 -7.60 -0.13
N PRO A 75 3.91 -8.02 0.43
CA PRO A 75 2.60 -7.54 0.02
C PRO A 75 2.56 -6.02 -0.06
N ILE A 76 2.02 -5.48 -1.16
CA ILE A 76 2.14 -4.05 -1.44
C ILE A 76 1.50 -3.17 -0.35
N ILE A 77 0.38 -3.62 0.20
CA ILE A 77 -0.33 -2.94 1.30
C ILE A 77 0.49 -2.97 2.60
N GLU A 78 1.25 -4.05 2.83
CA GLU A 78 2.18 -4.10 3.96
C GLU A 78 3.34 -3.13 3.79
N ARG A 79 3.85 -2.93 2.57
CA ARG A 79 4.87 -1.90 2.29
C ARG A 79 4.33 -0.49 2.54
N LEU A 80 3.08 -0.23 2.16
CA LEU A 80 2.38 1.03 2.47
C LEU A 80 2.26 1.23 3.99
N THR A 81 1.78 0.21 4.69
CA THR A 81 1.63 0.22 6.16
C THR A 81 2.96 0.49 6.88
N ASN A 82 4.04 -0.20 6.48
CA ASN A 82 5.36 0.00 7.05
C ASN A 82 5.88 1.44 6.85
N SER A 83 5.54 2.07 5.73
CA SER A 83 5.95 3.45 5.43
C SER A 83 5.18 4.50 6.24
N LEU A 84 3.95 4.20 6.68
CA LEU A 84 3.17 5.06 7.58
C LEU A 84 3.76 5.15 9.00
N MET A 85 4.58 4.19 9.42
CA MET A 85 5.12 4.11 10.79
C MET A 85 6.36 5.00 11.03
N MET A 86 6.71 5.91 10.12
CA MET A 86 7.95 6.70 10.20
C MET A 86 7.81 7.98 11.05
N HIS A 87 8.90 8.75 11.18
CA HIS A 87 9.03 10.02 11.93
C HIS A 87 8.96 9.91 13.45
N GLY A 88 9.87 9.13 14.05
CA GLY A 88 10.18 9.17 15.48
C GLY A 88 9.04 8.62 16.34
N ARG A 89 8.12 9.48 16.78
CA ARG A 89 7.01 9.15 17.69
C ARG A 89 6.07 8.03 17.20
N ASN A 90 6.10 7.73 15.89
CA ASN A 90 5.26 6.69 15.27
C ASN A 90 6.03 5.39 14.97
N ASN A 91 7.34 5.35 15.23
CA ASN A 91 8.17 4.17 14.98
C ASN A 91 7.64 2.96 15.77
N GLY A 92 7.54 1.80 15.10
CA GLY A 92 7.13 0.54 15.72
C GLY A 92 5.61 0.35 15.93
N LYS A 93 4.79 1.39 15.76
CA LYS A 93 3.32 1.33 15.95
C LYS A 93 2.58 0.69 14.76
N LYS A 94 2.93 -0.55 14.39
CA LYS A 94 2.38 -1.24 13.20
C LYS A 94 0.88 -1.49 13.31
N LEU A 95 0.40 -1.91 14.47
CA LEU A 95 -1.03 -2.11 14.69
C LEU A 95 -1.86 -0.84 14.45
N MET A 96 -1.35 0.33 14.85
CA MET A 96 -1.98 1.62 14.58
C MET A 96 -1.98 1.93 13.08
N ALA A 97 -0.87 1.69 12.39
CA ALA A 97 -0.77 1.88 10.94
C ALA A 97 -1.73 0.96 10.16
N VAL A 98 -1.85 -0.32 10.56
CA VAL A 98 -2.79 -1.28 9.97
C VAL A 98 -4.24 -0.78 10.12
N ARG A 99 -4.62 -0.24 11.30
CA ARG A 99 -5.96 0.34 11.51
C ARG A 99 -6.20 1.56 10.63
N ILE A 100 -5.21 2.45 10.49
CA ILE A 100 -5.30 3.61 9.60
C ILE A 100 -5.56 3.17 8.16
N VAL A 101 -4.85 2.15 7.67
CA VAL A 101 -5.04 1.61 6.32
C VAL A 101 -6.42 0.97 6.17
N ALA A 102 -6.89 0.22 7.18
CA ALA A 102 -8.24 -0.36 7.16
C ALA A 102 -9.32 0.72 7.01
N HIS A 103 -9.26 1.78 7.82
CA HIS A 103 -10.20 2.91 7.74
C HIS A 103 -10.07 3.69 6.43
N ALA A 104 -8.85 3.91 5.94
CA ALA A 104 -8.65 4.56 4.65
C ALA A 104 -9.27 3.75 3.50
N PHE A 105 -9.20 2.42 3.56
CA PHE A 105 -9.77 1.54 2.54
C PHE A 105 -11.29 1.50 2.59
N GLU A 106 -11.88 1.57 3.79
CA GLU A 106 -13.33 1.77 3.95
C GLU A 106 -13.78 3.09 3.30
N ILE A 107 -13.08 4.20 3.58
CA ILE A 107 -13.39 5.51 2.98
C ILE A 107 -13.25 5.47 1.46
N ILE A 108 -12.18 4.87 0.93
CA ILE A 108 -11.98 4.74 -0.52
C ILE A 108 -13.16 4.01 -1.15
N HIS A 109 -13.54 2.87 -0.60
CA HIS A 109 -14.66 2.10 -1.13
C HIS A 109 -15.97 2.90 -1.11
N LEU A 110 -16.28 3.58 -0.01
CA LEU A 110 -17.48 4.41 0.11
C LEU A 110 -17.51 5.59 -0.87
N MET A 111 -16.34 6.08 -1.31
CA MET A 111 -16.25 7.23 -2.22
C MET A 111 -16.17 6.84 -3.71
N THR A 112 -15.65 5.66 -4.04
CA THR A 112 -15.40 5.26 -5.44
C THR A 112 -16.19 4.05 -5.90
N ASP A 113 -16.81 3.31 -4.98
CA ASP A 113 -17.47 2.01 -5.20
C ASP A 113 -16.58 0.95 -5.86
N GLN A 114 -15.26 1.17 -5.86
CA GLN A 114 -14.27 0.27 -6.44
C GLN A 114 -13.51 -0.49 -5.33
N ASN A 115 -12.80 -1.55 -5.73
CA ASN A 115 -11.91 -2.25 -4.84
C ASN A 115 -10.76 -1.31 -4.41
N PRO A 116 -10.58 -1.01 -3.10
CA PRO A 116 -9.55 -0.10 -2.64
C PRO A 116 -8.13 -0.61 -2.90
N ILE A 117 -7.94 -1.93 -3.05
CA ILE A 117 -6.64 -2.50 -3.44
C ILE A 117 -6.27 -2.06 -4.86
N GLN A 118 -7.22 -2.08 -5.80
CA GLN A 118 -7.01 -1.61 -7.17
C GLN A 118 -6.63 -0.13 -7.20
N ILE A 119 -7.37 0.71 -6.44
CA ILE A 119 -7.08 2.14 -6.32
C ILE A 119 -5.66 2.36 -5.76
N ALA A 120 -5.26 1.59 -4.74
CA ALA A 120 -3.92 1.70 -4.18
C ALA A 120 -2.81 1.29 -5.17
N VAL A 121 -3.05 0.23 -5.96
CA VAL A 121 -2.12 -0.20 -7.01
C VAL A 121 -2.01 0.84 -8.12
N ASP A 122 -3.15 1.33 -8.63
CA ASP A 122 -3.20 2.38 -9.66
C ASP A 122 -2.52 3.66 -9.19
N ALA A 123 -2.73 4.07 -7.94
CA ALA A 123 -2.04 5.21 -7.34
C ALA A 123 -0.51 5.02 -7.33
N ILE A 124 -0.03 3.84 -6.95
CA ILE A 124 1.41 3.53 -6.92
C ILE A 124 2.02 3.54 -8.33
N VAL A 125 1.31 2.96 -9.31
CA VAL A 125 1.75 2.96 -10.72
C VAL A 125 1.85 4.39 -11.24
N ASN A 126 0.85 5.24 -10.97
CA ASN A 126 0.81 6.61 -11.46
C ASN A 126 1.84 7.52 -10.81
N CYS A 127 2.15 7.32 -9.52
CA CYS A 127 3.08 8.17 -8.75
C CYS A 127 4.58 7.84 -8.94
N GLY A 128 4.92 6.72 -9.59
CA GLY A 128 6.31 6.33 -9.78
C GLY A 128 7.02 7.16 -10.87
N PRO A 129 8.06 7.95 -10.55
CA PRO A 129 8.78 8.76 -11.55
C PRO A 129 9.62 7.87 -12.47
N ARG A 130 9.52 8.07 -13.78
CA ARG A 130 10.22 7.28 -14.81
C ARG A 130 11.66 7.74 -15.00
N GLU A 131 11.88 9.05 -14.93
CA GLU A 131 13.18 9.70 -15.04
C GLU A 131 13.48 10.52 -13.78
N ASP A 132 14.74 10.58 -13.38
CA ASP A 132 15.22 11.41 -12.27
C ASP A 132 16.57 12.04 -12.63
N SER A 133 17.02 13.04 -11.87
CA SER A 133 18.29 13.72 -12.11
C SER A 133 19.34 13.36 -11.06
N THR A 134 20.43 12.74 -11.49
CA THR A 134 21.55 12.40 -10.61
C THR A 134 22.67 13.42 -10.75
N ARG A 135 23.32 13.71 -9.62
CA ARG A 135 24.49 14.57 -9.56
C ARG A 135 25.72 13.77 -10.04
N ILE A 136 26.31 14.18 -11.16
CA ILE A 136 27.52 13.55 -11.72
C ILE A 136 28.63 14.61 -11.80
N GLY A 137 29.83 14.24 -11.35
CA GLY A 137 31.00 15.09 -11.40
C GLY A 137 32.09 14.64 -10.43
N SER A 138 33.32 14.95 -10.78
CA SER A 138 34.50 14.79 -9.93
C SER A 138 35.23 16.13 -9.81
N ALA A 139 36.06 16.27 -8.76
CA ALA A 139 37.03 17.36 -8.63
C ALA A 139 36.49 18.81 -8.75
N GLY A 140 35.25 19.07 -8.32
CA GLY A 140 34.70 20.44 -8.19
C GLY A 140 33.71 20.87 -9.28
N THR A 141 33.70 20.20 -10.44
CA THR A 141 32.69 20.47 -11.48
C THR A 141 31.57 19.44 -11.38
N VAL A 142 30.38 19.90 -11.01
CA VAL A 142 29.24 19.01 -10.78
C VAL A 142 28.04 19.46 -11.59
N ARG A 143 27.51 18.55 -12.42
CA ARG A 143 26.30 18.76 -13.20
C ARG A 143 25.20 17.77 -12.82
N ARG A 144 23.96 18.08 -13.17
CA ARG A 144 22.84 17.15 -13.11
C ARG A 144 22.75 16.42 -14.45
N GLN A 145 22.57 15.12 -14.42
CA GLN A 145 22.35 14.28 -15.59
C GLN A 145 21.04 13.52 -15.40
N ALA A 146 20.19 13.54 -16.42
CA ALA A 146 18.98 12.71 -16.47
C ALA A 146 19.35 11.22 -16.52
N VAL A 147 18.69 10.41 -15.69
CA VAL A 147 18.85 8.95 -15.63
C VAL A 147 17.50 8.26 -15.48
N ASP A 148 17.40 7.05 -16.03
CA ASP A 148 16.21 6.21 -15.89
C ASP A 148 16.09 5.63 -14.47
N VAL A 149 14.85 5.50 -13.99
CA VAL A 149 14.55 4.99 -12.65
C VAL A 149 14.14 3.53 -12.68
N SER A 150 14.81 2.69 -11.88
CA SER A 150 14.46 1.26 -11.76
C SER A 150 13.04 1.05 -11.25
N PRO A 151 12.31 0.00 -11.69
CA PRO A 151 10.94 -0.27 -11.25
C PRO A 151 10.79 -0.43 -9.73
N LEU A 152 11.76 -1.07 -9.06
CA LEU A 152 11.76 -1.15 -7.60
C LEU A 152 11.86 0.24 -6.95
N ARG A 153 12.67 1.14 -7.51
CA ARG A 153 12.79 2.52 -7.03
C ARG A 153 11.52 3.31 -7.30
N ARG A 154 10.87 3.12 -8.45
CA ARG A 154 9.55 3.71 -8.76
C ARG A 154 8.53 3.38 -7.69
N VAL A 155 8.35 2.11 -7.35
CA VAL A 155 7.41 1.68 -6.30
C VAL A 155 7.79 2.26 -4.93
N ASN A 156 9.08 2.27 -4.58
CA ASN A 156 9.53 2.82 -3.29
C ASN A 156 9.29 4.34 -3.19
N GLN A 157 9.57 5.09 -4.26
CA GLN A 157 9.34 6.53 -4.30
C GLN A 157 7.85 6.86 -4.29
N ALA A 158 7.05 6.13 -5.06
CA ALA A 158 5.59 6.30 -5.07
C ALA A 158 5.00 6.16 -3.65
N ILE A 159 5.33 5.07 -2.94
CA ILE A 159 4.85 4.85 -1.57
C ILE A 159 5.36 5.94 -0.61
N ALA A 160 6.63 6.35 -0.74
CA ALA A 160 7.19 7.40 0.10
C ALA A 160 6.50 8.75 -0.13
N LEU A 161 6.24 9.12 -1.38
CA LEU A 161 5.56 10.36 -1.73
C LEU A 161 4.11 10.37 -1.25
N LEU A 162 3.35 9.28 -1.46
CA LEU A 162 1.97 9.14 -1.00
C LEU A 162 1.87 9.27 0.52
N THR A 163 2.73 8.55 1.26
CA THR A 163 2.71 8.59 2.74
C THR A 163 3.23 9.89 3.32
N THR A 164 4.16 10.57 2.65
CA THR A 164 4.63 11.92 3.03
C THR A 164 3.52 12.95 2.81
N GLY A 165 2.89 12.94 1.63
CA GLY A 165 1.79 13.84 1.29
C GLY A 165 0.60 13.71 2.25
N ALA A 166 0.16 12.47 2.51
CA ALA A 166 -0.92 12.20 3.47
C ALA A 166 -0.57 12.65 4.89
N ARG A 167 0.69 12.47 5.32
CA ARG A 167 1.16 12.89 6.65
C ARG A 167 1.19 14.41 6.76
N GLU A 168 1.78 15.10 5.79
CA GLU A 168 1.83 16.57 5.78
C GLU A 168 0.43 17.18 5.74
N ALA A 169 -0.49 16.62 4.95
CA ALA A 169 -1.89 17.06 4.88
C ALA A 169 -2.65 16.89 6.21
N SER A 170 -2.33 15.84 6.97
CA SER A 170 -2.90 15.58 8.30
C SER A 170 -2.27 16.41 9.42
N PHE A 171 -1.08 16.97 9.21
CA PHE A 171 -0.33 17.62 10.27
C PHE A 171 -0.96 18.96 10.64
N ARG A 172 -1.43 19.08 11.89
CA ARG A 172 -2.16 20.27 12.42
C ARG A 172 -3.44 20.57 11.63
N ASN A 173 -4.10 19.54 11.12
CA ASN A 173 -5.40 19.61 10.47
C ASN A 173 -6.45 18.84 11.30
N VAL A 174 -7.73 19.16 11.11
CA VAL A 174 -8.86 18.46 11.73
C VAL A 174 -9.07 17.09 11.09
N LYS A 175 -8.79 16.98 9.79
CA LYS A 175 -8.90 15.71 9.04
C LYS A 175 -7.98 14.65 9.63
N SER A 176 -8.52 13.44 9.76
CA SER A 176 -7.75 12.29 10.21
C SER A 176 -6.74 11.85 9.15
N ILE A 177 -5.67 11.17 9.58
CA ILE A 177 -4.69 10.60 8.66
C ILE A 177 -5.30 9.55 7.71
N ALA A 178 -6.36 8.85 8.13
CA ALA A 178 -7.06 7.87 7.30
C ALA A 178 -7.79 8.55 6.13
N GLU A 179 -8.50 9.66 6.40
CA GLU A 179 -9.15 10.47 5.37
C GLU A 179 -8.13 11.10 4.42
N CYS A 180 -7.05 11.71 4.95
CA CYS A 180 -6.00 12.29 4.12
C CYS A 180 -5.32 11.25 3.23
N LEU A 181 -5.10 10.03 3.73
CA LEU A 181 -4.53 8.94 2.94
C LEU A 181 -5.50 8.46 1.86
N ALA A 182 -6.80 8.35 2.17
CA ALA A 182 -7.83 8.00 1.21
C ALA A 182 -7.94 9.03 0.08
N GLU A 183 -8.01 10.33 0.41
CA GLU A 183 -8.02 11.42 -0.57
C GLU A 183 -6.77 11.40 -1.46
N GLU A 184 -5.59 11.21 -0.87
CA GLU A 184 -4.32 11.16 -1.61
C GLU A 184 -4.28 9.97 -2.58
N LEU A 185 -4.73 8.78 -2.16
CA LEU A 185 -4.78 7.59 -3.01
C LEU A 185 -5.79 7.74 -4.16
N ILE A 186 -6.99 8.26 -3.91
CA ILE A 186 -8.00 8.48 -4.94
C ILE A 186 -7.50 9.50 -5.98
N ASN A 187 -6.91 10.61 -5.53
CA ASN A 187 -6.38 11.64 -6.42
C ASN A 187 -5.20 11.11 -7.25
N ALA A 188 -4.29 10.34 -6.64
CA ALA A 188 -3.18 9.69 -7.32
C ALA A 188 -3.65 8.64 -8.35
N ALA A 189 -4.65 7.83 -8.04
CA ALA A 189 -5.21 6.84 -8.96
C ALA A 189 -5.86 7.50 -10.19
N LYS A 190 -6.49 8.66 -10.02
CA LYS A 190 -7.03 9.47 -11.13
C LYS A 190 -5.96 10.25 -11.91
N GLY A 191 -4.71 10.30 -11.42
CA GLY A 191 -3.65 11.13 -12.00
C GLY A 191 -3.88 12.64 -11.80
N SER A 192 -4.63 13.01 -10.76
CA SER A 192 -4.94 14.41 -10.49
C SER A 192 -3.70 15.15 -9.99
N SER A 193 -3.46 16.33 -10.55
CA SER A 193 -2.45 17.27 -10.08
C SER A 193 -2.74 17.82 -8.68
N ASN A 194 -3.85 17.47 -8.03
CA ASN A 194 -4.10 17.83 -6.63
C ASN A 194 -3.30 16.98 -5.64
N SER A 195 -2.91 15.75 -6.03
CA SER A 195 -2.10 14.85 -5.20
C SER A 195 -0.68 15.41 -5.03
N TYR A 196 -0.17 15.37 -3.81
CA TYR A 196 1.23 15.71 -3.52
C TYR A 196 2.19 14.81 -4.30
N ALA A 197 1.89 13.51 -4.36
CA ALA A 197 2.74 12.54 -5.02
C ALA A 197 2.84 12.75 -6.54
N ILE A 198 1.73 13.06 -7.20
CA ILE A 198 1.72 13.37 -8.65
C ILE A 198 2.48 14.67 -8.93
N LYS A 199 2.21 15.75 -8.18
CA LYS A 199 2.96 17.01 -8.32
C LYS A 199 4.47 16.80 -8.23
N LYS A 200 4.92 16.01 -7.25
CA LYS A 200 6.35 15.74 -7.04
C LYS A 200 6.95 14.86 -8.12
N LYS A 201 6.22 13.85 -8.59
CA LYS A 201 6.63 13.04 -9.73
C LYS A 201 6.83 13.90 -10.98
N ASP A 202 5.84 14.72 -11.34
CA ASP A 202 5.89 15.56 -12.53
C ASP A 202 7.00 16.62 -12.43
N GLU A 203 7.22 17.16 -11.23
CA GLU A 203 8.34 18.08 -10.96
C GLU A 203 9.70 17.39 -11.21
N LEU A 204 9.89 16.17 -10.71
CA LEU A 204 11.13 15.40 -10.89
C LEU A 204 11.38 15.06 -12.37
N GLU A 205 10.36 14.58 -13.08
CA GLU A 205 10.46 14.25 -14.51
C GLU A 205 10.71 15.50 -15.36
N ARG A 206 10.09 16.64 -15.03
CA ARG A 206 10.35 17.93 -15.69
C ARG A 206 11.79 18.40 -15.49
N VAL A 207 12.32 18.26 -14.27
CA VAL A 207 13.73 18.61 -13.97
C VAL A 207 14.69 17.65 -14.68
N ALA A 208 14.37 16.35 -14.74
CA ALA A 208 15.16 15.38 -15.48
C ALA A 208 15.20 15.73 -16.98
N LYS A 209 14.04 16.00 -17.59
CA LYS A 209 13.94 16.44 -18.99
C LYS A 209 14.75 17.69 -19.31
N SER A 210 14.85 18.64 -18.37
CA SER A 210 15.65 19.85 -18.52
C SER A 210 17.17 19.61 -18.42
N ASN A 211 17.60 18.53 -17.78
CA ASN A 211 19.01 18.16 -17.58
C ASN A 211 19.45 17.00 -18.48
N ARG A 212 18.64 16.68 -19.49
CA ARG A 212 18.98 15.71 -20.52
C ARG A 212 19.97 16.33 -21.49
#